data_AF-A0A5B7HE53-F1
#
_entry.id   AF-A0A5B7HE53-F1
#
_cell.length_a   1.000
_cell.length_b   1.000
_cell.length_c   1.000
_cell.angle_alpha   90.00
_cell.angle_beta   90.00
_cell.angle_gamma   90.00
#
_symmetry.space_group_name_H-M   'P 1'
#
loop_
_entity.id
_entity.type
_entity.pdbx_description
1 polymer ?
#
loop_
_entity_poly.entity_id
_entity_poly.type
_entity_poly.pdbx_seq_one_letter_code
_entity_poly.pdbx_strand_id
1 'polypeptide(L)'
;MTTNATTTTTTTTTTTTTAAPSPTTTTTSTTTQPPSTTLNTTTTTAAPTTVTTTTTTTTTTTSRRPLSHKMAYVASTASGNHVGGICVWRKDGNVTNWAYFYENIPIEYQSAQDTEDHEMRGMAAAVKTWAPLWDDHHVVLRSHHQAIKGSPHPTRRALGVLLENLSANHFTYELEWRLKRTDLMVRISHCLSRLHRDFQHWFHAFRDRVDELLGKQDWSVAGDKHLTIIPKEAFHVTPPNDAPPLIFESMPPIDPLD
;
A
#
# COMPACT_ATOMS: atom_id res chain seq x y z
N MET A 1 -22.11 -10.02 22.23
CA MET A 1 -21.15 -9.48 21.24
C MET A 1 -21.93 -8.64 20.26
N THR A 2 -21.69 -7.33 20.21
CA THR A 2 -22.38 -6.40 19.32
C THR A 2 -21.45 -6.06 18.15
N THR A 3 -21.78 -6.53 16.96
CA THR A 3 -21.12 -6.14 15.70
C THR A 3 -21.69 -4.80 15.25
N ASN A 4 -20.87 -3.76 15.20
CA ASN A 4 -21.28 -2.51 14.57
C ASN A 4 -20.94 -2.61 13.08
N ALA A 5 -21.95 -2.86 12.26
CA ALA A 5 -21.84 -2.74 10.81
C ALA A 5 -21.99 -1.26 10.45
N THR A 6 -20.94 -0.66 9.90
CA THR A 6 -21.03 0.68 9.33
C THR A 6 -21.30 0.52 7.85
N THR A 7 -22.46 1.00 7.39
CA THR A 7 -22.79 1.00 5.96
C THR A 7 -22.40 2.37 5.41
N THR A 8 -21.42 2.40 4.51
CA THR A 8 -21.06 3.60 3.78
C THR A 8 -21.63 3.49 2.37
N THR A 9 -22.63 4.30 2.06
CA THR A 9 -23.20 4.39 0.73
C THR A 9 -22.49 5.50 -0.03
N THR A 10 -21.73 5.14 -1.06
CA THR A 10 -21.12 6.12 -1.97
C THR A 10 -21.91 6.10 -3.28
N THR A 11 -22.61 7.20 -3.56
CA THR A 11 -23.33 7.39 -4.82
C THR A 11 -22.41 8.11 -5.79
N THR A 12 -22.00 7.43 -6.86
CA THR A 12 -21.24 8.06 -7.96
C THR A 12 -22.19 8.27 -9.12
N THR A 13 -22.44 9.54 -9.47
CA THR A 13 -23.25 9.91 -10.62
C THR A 13 -22.33 10.19 -11.81
N THR A 14 -22.39 9.35 -12.84
CA THR A 14 -21.66 9.58 -14.08
C THR A 14 -22.63 10.03 -15.16
N THR A 15 -22.54 11.29 -15.55
CA THR A 15 -23.36 11.86 -16.64
C THR A 15 -22.63 11.64 -17.95
N THR A 16 -23.18 10.82 -18.84
CA THR A 16 -22.62 10.60 -20.18
C THR A 16 -23.54 11.24 -21.21
N THR A 17 -23.04 12.27 -21.91
CA THR A 17 -23.77 12.96 -22.97
C THR A 17 -23.41 12.30 -24.31
N THR A 18 -24.34 11.54 -24.89
CA THR A 18 -24.12 10.94 -26.21
C THR A 18 -24.53 11.94 -27.28
N ALA A 19 -23.59 12.36 -28.13
CA ALA A 19 -23.91 13.21 -29.28
C ALA A 19 -24.78 12.43 -30.29
N ALA A 20 -25.78 13.09 -30.86
CA ALA A 20 -26.63 12.50 -31.88
C ALA A 20 -25.81 12.04 -33.09
N PRO A 21 -26.12 10.88 -33.71
CA PRO A 21 -25.43 10.46 -34.92
C PRO A 21 -25.67 11.47 -36.06
N SER A 22 -24.60 11.87 -36.74
CA SER A 22 -24.69 12.70 -37.94
C SER A 22 -25.42 11.96 -39.07
N PRO A 23 -26.25 12.64 -39.88
CA PRO A 23 -26.93 12.01 -41.01
C PRO A 23 -25.91 11.62 -42.10
N THR A 24 -25.85 10.33 -42.42
CA THR A 24 -25.09 9.80 -43.55
C THR A 24 -25.76 10.23 -44.86
N THR A 25 -25.08 11.03 -45.68
CA THR A 25 -25.56 11.39 -47.01
C THR A 25 -25.16 10.29 -48.00
N THR A 26 -26.12 9.48 -48.45
CA THR A 26 -25.92 8.51 -49.54
C THR A 26 -26.13 9.21 -50.87
N THR A 27 -25.08 9.36 -51.68
CA THR A 27 -25.18 9.89 -53.05
C THR A 27 -25.20 8.73 -54.05
N THR A 28 -26.34 8.55 -54.70
CA THR A 28 -26.50 7.65 -55.86
C THR A 28 -26.97 8.49 -57.04
N SER A 29 -26.25 8.45 -58.17
CA SER A 29 -26.59 9.20 -59.38
C SER A 29 -26.50 8.30 -60.63
N THR A 30 -27.66 7.98 -61.22
CA THR A 30 -27.80 7.60 -62.64
C THR A 30 -29.03 8.31 -63.23
N THR A 31 -28.72 9.23 -64.15
CA THR A 31 -29.38 9.66 -65.41
C THR A 31 -30.92 9.78 -65.59
N THR A 32 -31.30 10.92 -66.21
CA THR A 32 -32.40 11.24 -67.18
C THR A 32 -33.78 11.81 -66.72
N GLN A 33 -33.95 13.15 -66.93
CA GLN A 33 -35.11 13.99 -67.39
C GLN A 33 -36.53 13.94 -66.72
N PRO A 34 -37.40 14.98 -66.88
CA PRO A 34 -38.30 15.57 -65.85
C PRO A 34 -39.82 15.41 -66.22
N PRO A 35 -40.85 16.10 -65.63
CA PRO A 35 -40.84 17.17 -64.61
C PRO A 35 -41.89 17.08 -63.45
N SER A 36 -41.63 17.95 -62.46
CA SER A 36 -42.56 18.67 -61.57
C SER A 36 -43.46 17.92 -60.58
N THR A 37 -43.07 17.95 -59.29
CA THR A 37 -43.99 18.31 -58.19
C THR A 37 -43.20 18.80 -56.97
N THR A 38 -43.64 19.92 -56.42
CA THR A 38 -43.13 20.59 -55.21
C THR A 38 -43.46 19.76 -53.97
N LEU A 39 -42.45 19.42 -53.14
CA LEU A 39 -42.67 18.85 -51.80
C LEU A 39 -41.97 19.72 -50.75
N ASN A 40 -42.77 20.34 -49.88
CA ASN A 40 -42.29 21.04 -48.69
C ASN A 40 -41.62 20.04 -47.74
N THR A 41 -40.36 20.30 -47.40
CA THR A 41 -39.62 19.53 -46.39
C THR A 41 -39.57 20.35 -45.11
N THR A 42 -40.32 19.93 -44.09
CA THR A 42 -40.23 20.49 -42.74
C THR A 42 -39.14 19.75 -41.99
N THR A 43 -38.01 20.41 -41.73
CA THR A 43 -36.91 19.85 -40.95
C THR A 43 -37.23 19.98 -39.46
N THR A 44 -37.58 18.87 -38.80
CA THR A 44 -37.73 18.83 -37.35
C THR A 44 -36.39 18.42 -36.73
N THR A 45 -35.69 19.36 -36.11
CA THR A 45 -34.47 19.10 -35.33
C THR A 45 -34.83 18.28 -34.09
N ALA A 46 -34.37 17.02 -34.03
CA ALA A 46 -34.51 16.20 -32.83
C ALA A 46 -33.53 16.70 -31.75
N ALA A 47 -34.05 17.09 -30.59
CA ALA A 47 -33.26 17.48 -29.44
C ALA A 47 -32.54 16.27 -28.81
N PRO A 48 -31.31 16.44 -28.29
CA PRO A 48 -30.57 15.35 -27.64
C PRO A 48 -31.30 14.87 -26.38
N THR A 49 -31.39 13.56 -26.22
CA THR A 49 -31.99 12.91 -25.04
C THR A 49 -30.89 12.51 -24.07
N THR A 50 -30.88 13.11 -22.88
CA THR A 50 -29.90 12.79 -21.82
C THR A 50 -30.38 11.54 -21.08
N VAL A 51 -29.56 10.47 -21.08
CA VAL A 51 -29.83 9.24 -20.31
C VAL A 51 -28.92 9.24 -19.09
N THR A 52 -29.50 9.42 -17.91
CA THR A 52 -28.77 9.35 -16.63
C THR A 52 -28.77 7.91 -16.14
N THR A 53 -27.61 7.27 -16.05
CA THR A 53 -27.47 5.94 -15.48
C THR A 53 -26.90 6.06 -14.06
N THR A 54 -27.70 5.77 -13.05
CA THR A 54 -27.26 5.78 -11.65
C THR A 54 -26.86 4.37 -11.24
N THR A 55 -25.57 4.16 -10.98
CA THR A 55 -25.06 2.89 -10.42
C THR A 55 -24.83 3.07 -8.93
N THR A 56 -25.56 2.32 -8.11
CA THR A 56 -25.41 2.35 -6.64
C THR A 56 -24.61 1.12 -6.22
N THR A 57 -23.38 1.34 -5.75
CA THR A 57 -22.55 0.28 -5.15
C THR A 57 -22.69 0.36 -3.63
N THR A 58 -23.22 -0.69 -3.01
CA THR A 58 -23.30 -0.79 -1.55
C THR A 58 -22.15 -1.64 -1.04
N THR A 59 -21.19 -1.01 -0.36
CA THR A 59 -20.08 -1.71 0.29
C THR A 59 -20.38 -1.85 1.78
N THR A 60 -20.56 -3.08 2.25
CA THR A 60 -20.72 -3.37 3.68
C THR A 60 -19.37 -3.74 4.26
N THR A 61 -18.79 -2.87 5.08
CA THR A 61 -17.55 -3.16 5.83
C THR A 61 -17.91 -3.61 7.24
N THR A 62 -17.63 -4.88 7.55
CA THR A 62 -17.71 -5.38 8.93
C THR A 62 -16.40 -5.09 9.65
N SER A 63 -16.36 -3.99 10.40
CA SER A 63 -15.23 -3.67 11.27
C SER A 63 -15.19 -4.66 12.45
N ARG A 64 -14.36 -5.72 12.35
CA ARG A 64 -13.94 -6.46 13.54
C ARG A 64 -13.03 -5.55 14.37
N ARG A 65 -13.43 -5.27 15.61
CA ARG A 65 -12.47 -4.72 16.58
C ARG A 65 -11.38 -5.77 16.80
N PRO A 66 -10.10 -5.43 16.70
CA PRO A 66 -9.04 -6.38 16.99
C PRO A 66 -9.22 -6.88 18.42
N LEU A 67 -8.93 -8.15 18.61
CA LEU A 67 -8.82 -8.71 19.94
C LEU A 67 -7.62 -8.02 20.58
N SER A 68 -7.85 -7.11 21.54
CA SER A 68 -6.81 -6.29 22.20
C SER A 68 -5.67 -7.09 22.83
N HIS A 69 -5.78 -8.42 22.85
CA HIS A 69 -4.77 -9.34 23.33
C HIS A 69 -3.77 -9.83 22.27
N LYS A 70 -4.06 -9.78 20.96
CA LYS A 70 -3.13 -10.24 19.90
C LYS A 70 -2.44 -9.05 19.24
N MET A 71 -1.10 -9.05 19.28
CA MET A 71 -0.29 -7.99 18.67
C MET A 71 0.82 -8.58 17.82
N ALA A 72 1.19 -7.89 16.75
CA ALA A 72 2.42 -8.17 15.99
C ALA A 72 3.21 -6.87 15.83
N TYR A 73 4.50 -6.91 16.15
CA TYR A 73 5.39 -5.77 15.97
C TYR A 73 6.37 -6.09 14.86
N VAL A 74 6.43 -5.21 13.86
CA VAL A 74 7.26 -5.39 12.67
C VAL A 74 8.25 -4.24 12.60
N ALA A 75 9.53 -4.51 12.41
CA ALA A 75 10.52 -3.49 12.10
C ALA A 75 11.34 -3.90 10.88
N SER A 76 11.61 -2.95 10.00
CA SER A 76 12.45 -3.14 8.82
C SER A 76 13.36 -1.93 8.62
N THR A 77 14.60 -2.17 8.21
CA THR A 77 15.61 -1.14 7.94
C THR A 77 16.40 -1.51 6.67
N ALA A 78 16.89 -0.52 5.93
CA ALA A 78 17.77 -0.71 4.78
C ALA A 78 19.20 -0.22 5.06
N SER A 79 20.18 -0.80 4.37
CA SER A 79 21.55 -0.32 4.30
C SER A 79 22.12 -0.60 2.91
N GLY A 80 22.20 0.45 2.07
CA GLY A 80 22.46 0.26 0.65
C GLY A 80 21.30 -0.50 0.01
N ASN A 81 21.59 -1.58 -0.71
CA ASN A 81 20.58 -2.43 -1.36
C ASN A 81 20.10 -3.58 -0.46
N HIS A 82 20.67 -3.70 0.74
CA HIS A 82 20.33 -4.75 1.68
C HIS A 82 19.27 -4.28 2.65
N VAL A 83 18.32 -5.15 2.95
CA VAL A 83 17.27 -4.92 3.93
C VAL A 83 17.30 -6.00 4.99
N GLY A 84 16.85 -5.65 6.18
CA GLY A 84 16.69 -6.60 7.27
C GLY A 84 15.48 -6.22 8.09
N GLY A 85 14.80 -7.23 8.63
CA GLY A 85 13.60 -7.01 9.42
C GLY A 85 13.32 -8.12 10.42
N ILE A 86 12.50 -7.79 11.40
CA ILE A 86 12.04 -8.68 12.46
C ILE A 86 10.54 -8.49 12.67
N CYS A 87 9.83 -9.60 12.92
CA CYS A 87 8.46 -9.62 13.41
C CYS A 87 8.39 -10.35 14.75
N VAL A 88 7.67 -9.78 15.72
CA VAL A 88 7.43 -10.38 17.04
C VAL A 88 5.94 -10.43 17.28
N TRP A 89 5.39 -11.63 17.44
CA TRP A 89 3.99 -11.85 17.79
C TRP A 89 3.83 -11.96 19.29
N ARG A 90 2.80 -11.30 19.81
CA ARG A 90 2.43 -11.32 21.22
C ARG A 90 0.96 -11.70 21.40
N LYS A 91 0.70 -12.45 22.46
CA LYS A 91 -0.64 -12.74 22.96
C LYS A 91 -0.69 -12.49 24.47
N ASP A 92 -1.64 -11.68 24.91
CA ASP A 92 -1.81 -11.32 26.32
C ASP A 92 -0.52 -10.75 26.93
N GLY A 93 0.22 -9.94 26.14
CA GLY A 93 1.50 -9.33 26.53
C GLY A 93 2.72 -10.24 26.38
N ASN A 94 2.54 -11.56 26.26
CA ASN A 94 3.62 -12.54 26.15
C ASN A 94 4.03 -12.74 24.70
N VAL A 95 5.34 -12.90 24.44
CA VAL A 95 5.83 -13.28 23.11
C VAL A 95 5.44 -14.73 22.83
N THR A 96 4.77 -14.96 21.70
CA THR A 96 4.33 -16.30 21.27
C THR A 96 5.13 -16.82 20.09
N ASN A 97 5.64 -15.93 19.24
CA ASN A 97 6.48 -16.27 18.11
C ASN A 97 7.33 -15.06 17.70
N TRP A 98 8.39 -15.31 16.94
CA TRP A 98 9.17 -14.27 16.27
C TRP A 98 9.79 -14.82 14.99
N ALA A 99 10.15 -13.93 14.08
CA ALA A 99 10.78 -14.28 12.81
C ALA A 99 11.62 -13.10 12.33
N TYR A 100 12.62 -13.37 11.51
CA TYR A 100 13.46 -12.32 10.93
C TYR A 100 13.84 -12.64 9.50
N PHE A 101 14.26 -11.63 8.74
CA PHE A 101 14.86 -11.80 7.42
C PHE A 101 16.03 -10.84 7.24
N TYR A 102 16.91 -11.18 6.31
CA TYR A 102 17.91 -10.28 5.75
C TYR A 102 18.10 -10.66 4.29
N GLU A 103 17.98 -9.69 3.40
CA GLU A 103 17.95 -9.94 1.95
C GLU A 103 18.60 -8.81 1.19
N ASN A 104 18.99 -9.09 -0.05
CA ASN A 104 19.32 -8.06 -1.02
C ASN A 104 18.08 -7.78 -1.88
N ILE A 105 17.73 -6.51 -2.05
CA ILE A 105 16.66 -6.14 -2.98
C ILE A 105 17.07 -6.61 -4.39
N PRO A 106 16.19 -7.31 -5.13
CA PRO A 106 16.50 -7.72 -6.50
C PRO A 106 16.89 -6.53 -7.37
N ILE A 107 17.87 -6.70 -8.26
CA ILE A 107 18.48 -5.59 -9.03
C ILE A 107 17.46 -4.82 -9.86
N GLU A 108 16.44 -5.51 -10.38
CA GLU A 108 15.32 -4.96 -11.12
C GLU A 108 14.42 -4.02 -10.29
N TYR A 109 14.51 -4.07 -8.97
CA TYR A 109 13.73 -3.27 -8.03
C TYR A 109 14.58 -2.28 -7.23
N GLN A 110 15.90 -2.27 -7.41
CA GLN A 110 16.77 -1.31 -6.75
C GLN A 110 16.60 0.06 -7.37
N SER A 111 16.43 1.07 -6.53
CA SER A 111 16.53 2.47 -6.91
C SER A 111 17.98 2.94 -6.76
N ALA A 112 18.36 4.01 -7.48
CA ALA A 112 19.72 4.54 -7.46
C ALA A 112 20.03 5.18 -6.10
N GLN A 113 20.53 4.38 -5.15
CA GLN A 113 20.94 4.79 -3.80
C GLN A 113 19.82 5.43 -2.95
N ASP A 114 18.55 5.25 -3.30
CA ASP A 114 17.43 5.78 -2.52
C ASP A 114 17.14 4.87 -1.32
N THR A 115 17.74 5.24 -0.19
CA THR A 115 17.55 4.51 1.06
C THR A 115 16.08 4.55 1.51
N GLU A 116 15.34 5.63 1.21
CA GLU A 116 13.93 5.72 1.56
C GLU A 116 13.13 4.64 0.84
N ASP A 117 13.31 4.55 -0.49
CA ASP A 117 12.68 3.53 -1.33
C ASP A 117 13.01 2.12 -0.86
N HIS A 118 14.29 1.84 -0.58
CA HIS A 118 14.73 0.54 -0.11
C HIS A 118 14.13 0.16 1.24
N GLU A 119 13.98 1.10 2.18
CA GLU A 119 13.30 0.85 3.44
C GLU A 119 11.82 0.47 3.23
N MET A 120 11.13 1.21 2.36
CA MET A 120 9.73 0.95 2.08
C MET A 120 9.52 -0.37 1.34
N ARG A 121 10.43 -0.75 0.44
CA ARG A 121 10.41 -2.07 -0.22
C ARG A 121 10.66 -3.19 0.78
N GLY A 122 11.63 -3.04 1.67
CA GLY A 122 11.87 -4.00 2.76
C GLY A 122 10.62 -4.17 3.64
N MET A 123 9.97 -3.06 4.02
CA MET A 123 8.72 -3.11 4.78
C MET A 123 7.57 -3.75 3.99
N ALA A 124 7.40 -3.41 2.72
CA ALA A 124 6.37 -4.01 1.86
C ALA A 124 6.56 -5.52 1.70
N ALA A 125 7.81 -5.97 1.54
CA ALA A 125 8.13 -7.38 1.42
C ALA A 125 7.87 -8.14 2.74
N ALA A 126 8.21 -7.54 3.87
CA ALA A 126 7.87 -8.04 5.20
C ALA A 126 6.35 -8.19 5.38
N VAL A 127 5.59 -7.16 5.00
CA VAL A 127 4.13 -7.14 5.08
C VAL A 127 3.51 -8.24 4.24
N LYS A 128 3.89 -8.38 2.97
CA LYS A 128 3.37 -9.46 2.12
C LYS A 128 3.64 -10.85 2.67
N THR A 129 4.81 -11.03 3.29
CA THR A 129 5.24 -12.33 3.79
C THR A 129 4.53 -12.71 5.08
N TRP A 130 4.35 -11.75 6.00
CA TRP A 130 3.83 -12.04 7.35
C TRP A 130 2.35 -11.73 7.54
N ALA A 131 1.72 -10.93 6.68
CA ALA A 131 0.29 -10.64 6.75
C ALA A 131 -0.63 -11.87 6.84
N PRO A 132 -0.36 -13.00 6.15
CA PRO A 132 -1.16 -14.22 6.31
C PRO A 132 -1.17 -14.78 7.75
N LEU A 133 -0.22 -14.36 8.60
CA LEU A 133 -0.10 -14.79 10.00
C LEU A 133 -0.69 -13.79 11.00
N TRP A 134 -1.29 -12.68 10.52
CA TRP A 134 -1.78 -11.59 11.36
C TRP A 134 -3.28 -11.63 11.63
N ASP A 135 -3.97 -12.73 11.34
CA ASP A 135 -5.42 -12.83 11.56
C ASP A 135 -5.83 -12.46 13.01
N ASP A 136 -6.75 -11.48 13.12
CA ASP A 136 -7.21 -10.82 14.35
C ASP A 136 -6.11 -10.09 15.17
N HIS A 137 -4.93 -9.81 14.61
CA HIS A 137 -3.88 -9.05 15.30
C HIS A 137 -4.06 -7.54 15.15
N HIS A 138 -3.55 -6.80 16.13
CA HIS A 138 -3.15 -5.40 15.94
C HIS A 138 -1.66 -5.33 15.58
N VAL A 139 -1.35 -4.82 14.39
CA VAL A 139 0.00 -4.83 13.81
C VAL A 139 0.64 -3.45 13.91
N VAL A 140 1.78 -3.35 14.58
CA VAL A 140 2.54 -2.10 14.72
C VAL A 140 3.75 -2.17 13.80
N LEU A 141 3.74 -1.39 12.71
CA LEU A 141 4.86 -1.30 11.79
C LEU A 141 5.78 -0.15 12.20
N ARG A 142 7.01 -0.49 12.56
CA ARG A 142 8.00 0.38 13.20
C ARG A 142 9.13 0.70 12.25
N SER A 143 9.50 1.98 12.13
CA SER A 143 10.75 2.39 11.49
C SER A 143 11.35 3.64 12.13
N HIS A 144 12.66 3.78 11.97
CA HIS A 144 13.37 5.01 12.31
C HIS A 144 13.24 6.08 11.22
N HIS A 145 12.90 5.70 9.99
CA HIS A 145 12.89 6.56 8.83
C HIS A 145 11.56 7.28 8.65
N GLN A 146 11.61 8.55 8.27
CA GLN A 146 10.40 9.36 8.09
C GLN A 146 9.57 8.97 6.87
N ALA A 147 10.18 8.27 5.92
CA ALA A 147 9.57 7.91 4.64
C ALA A 147 8.31 7.05 4.79
N ILE A 148 8.21 6.27 5.87
CA ILE A 148 7.05 5.38 6.11
C ILE A 148 5.73 6.15 6.25
N LYS A 149 5.75 7.40 6.72
CA LYS A 149 4.51 8.21 6.82
C LYS A 149 4.59 9.59 6.16
N GLY A 150 5.75 10.25 6.22
CA GLY A 150 5.87 11.66 5.87
C GLY A 150 6.31 11.95 4.42
N SER A 151 6.80 10.96 3.67
CA SER A 151 7.36 11.21 2.33
C SER A 151 6.29 11.05 1.25
N PRO A 152 6.17 11.99 0.28
CA PRO A 152 5.32 11.85 -0.91
C PRO A 152 5.93 10.86 -1.93
N HIS A 153 6.48 9.74 -1.47
CA HIS A 153 7.16 8.77 -2.31
C HIS A 153 6.17 7.80 -2.96
N PRO A 154 6.32 7.43 -4.25
CA PRO A 154 5.46 6.45 -4.92
C PRO A 154 5.37 5.11 -4.16
N THR A 155 6.50 4.60 -3.68
CA THR A 155 6.60 3.38 -2.87
C THR A 155 5.83 3.48 -1.55
N ARG A 156 5.76 4.67 -0.94
CA ARG A 156 4.94 4.90 0.27
C ARG A 156 3.46 4.73 -0.04
N ARG A 157 3.00 5.30 -1.16
CA ARG A 157 1.61 5.16 -1.60
C ARG A 157 1.29 3.69 -1.89
N ALA A 158 2.18 2.99 -2.58
CA ALA A 158 2.04 1.56 -2.83
C ALA A 158 1.97 0.73 -1.54
N LEU A 159 2.83 1.02 -0.55
CA LEU A 159 2.79 0.38 0.77
C LEU A 159 1.46 0.65 1.50
N GLY A 160 0.95 1.88 1.44
CA GLY A 160 -0.36 2.22 2.00
C GLY A 160 -1.49 1.42 1.36
N VAL A 161 -1.56 1.37 0.03
CA VAL A 161 -2.56 0.57 -0.70
C VAL A 161 -2.43 -0.92 -0.36
N LEU A 162 -1.21 -1.44 -0.27
CA LEU A 162 -0.94 -2.81 0.14
C LEU A 162 -1.49 -3.12 1.54
N LEU A 163 -1.25 -2.23 2.51
CA LEU A 163 -1.72 -2.39 3.88
C LEU A 163 -3.25 -2.33 3.96
N GLU A 164 -3.89 -1.36 3.30
CA GLU A 164 -5.36 -1.28 3.23
C GLU A 164 -5.95 -2.57 2.64
N ASN A 165 -5.39 -3.06 1.52
CA ASN A 165 -5.87 -4.27 0.87
C ASN A 165 -5.71 -5.53 1.74
N LEU A 166 -4.55 -5.71 2.37
CA LEU A 166 -4.28 -6.90 3.19
C LEU A 166 -4.99 -6.86 4.54
N SER A 167 -5.15 -5.67 5.11
CA SER A 167 -5.81 -5.49 6.40
C SER A 167 -7.32 -5.70 6.33
N ALA A 168 -7.93 -5.53 5.15
CA ALA A 168 -9.37 -5.64 4.93
C ALA A 168 -9.94 -6.93 5.55
N ASN A 169 -10.63 -6.77 6.69
CA ASN A 169 -11.23 -7.84 7.51
C ASN A 169 -10.26 -8.86 8.16
N HIS A 170 -8.95 -8.67 8.08
CA HIS A 170 -7.96 -9.62 8.62
C HIS A 170 -7.22 -9.12 9.85
N PHE A 171 -6.74 -7.88 9.84
CA PHE A 171 -5.98 -7.30 10.93
C PHE A 171 -6.19 -5.79 10.97
N THR A 172 -5.82 -5.16 12.08
CA THR A 172 -5.68 -3.70 12.14
C THR A 172 -4.23 -3.35 12.19
N TYR A 173 -3.85 -2.16 11.75
CA TYR A 173 -2.46 -1.74 11.79
C TYR A 173 -2.28 -0.28 12.19
N GLU A 174 -1.13 0.02 12.75
CA GLU A 174 -0.64 1.37 12.94
C GLU A 174 0.82 1.49 12.49
N LEU A 175 1.20 2.69 12.07
CA LEU A 175 2.57 3.00 11.69
C LEU A 175 3.21 3.80 12.83
N GLU A 176 4.36 3.35 13.32
CA GLU A 176 5.23 4.11 14.22
C GLU A 176 6.52 4.47 13.48
N TRP A 177 6.81 5.76 13.34
CA TRP A 177 7.97 6.25 12.60
C TRP A 177 8.76 7.27 13.43
N ARG A 178 9.97 7.63 12.98
CA ARG A 178 10.94 8.47 13.73
C ARG A 178 11.30 7.88 15.09
N LEU A 179 11.25 6.56 15.20
CA LEU A 179 11.73 5.87 16.39
C LEU A 179 13.22 6.15 16.56
N LYS A 180 13.62 6.34 17.82
CA LYS A 180 15.03 6.52 18.15
C LYS A 180 15.80 5.28 17.71
N ARG A 181 17.04 5.45 17.27
CA ARG A 181 17.96 4.33 16.98
C ARG A 181 18.27 3.46 18.21
N THR A 182 17.85 3.88 19.41
CA THR A 182 17.93 3.09 20.64
C THR A 182 16.78 2.08 20.78
N ASP A 183 15.70 2.21 20.00
CA ASP A 183 14.60 1.24 19.98
C ASP A 183 15.12 -0.15 19.57
N LEU A 184 14.80 -1.16 20.37
CA LEU A 184 15.44 -2.46 20.26
C LEU A 184 15.10 -3.17 18.94
N MET A 185 13.86 -3.04 18.45
CA MET A 185 13.45 -3.64 17.17
C MET A 185 14.08 -2.93 15.98
N VAL A 186 14.22 -1.61 16.04
CA VAL A 186 14.97 -0.83 15.05
C VAL A 186 16.45 -1.25 15.04
N ARG A 187 17.07 -1.45 16.21
CA ARG A 187 18.47 -1.91 16.30
C ARG A 187 18.66 -3.29 15.70
N ILE A 188 17.73 -4.21 15.97
CA ILE A 188 17.74 -5.56 15.42
C ILE A 188 17.67 -5.50 13.89
N SER A 189 16.67 -4.80 13.32
CA SER A 189 16.54 -4.67 11.86
C SER A 189 17.74 -3.96 11.22
N HIS A 190 18.35 -3.01 11.92
CA HIS A 190 19.59 -2.35 11.48
C HIS A 190 20.81 -3.29 11.45
N CYS A 191 20.92 -4.23 12.39
CA CYS A 191 21.98 -5.24 12.36
C CYS A 191 21.79 -6.17 11.15
N LEU A 192 20.56 -6.63 10.93
CA LEU A 192 20.19 -7.52 9.83
C LEU A 192 20.47 -6.90 8.46
N SER A 193 20.18 -5.61 8.26
CA SER A 193 20.46 -4.93 6.98
C SER A 193 21.96 -4.76 6.68
N ARG A 194 22.83 -4.95 7.68
CA ARG A 194 24.29 -4.76 7.57
C ARG A 194 25.12 -6.03 7.54
N LEU A 195 24.48 -7.21 7.57
CA LEU A 195 25.18 -8.49 7.48
C LEU A 195 26.11 -8.60 6.25
N HIS A 196 25.78 -7.89 5.17
CA HIS A 196 26.61 -7.83 3.95
C HIS A 196 27.99 -7.18 4.16
N ARG A 197 28.16 -6.34 5.20
CA ARG A 197 29.41 -5.60 5.45
C ARG A 197 30.42 -6.44 6.23
N ASP A 198 29.92 -7.09 7.28
CA ASP A 198 30.69 -7.97 8.16
C ASP A 198 29.70 -8.93 8.82
N PHE A 199 29.53 -10.10 8.24
CA PHE A 199 28.51 -11.05 8.68
C PHE A 199 28.73 -11.45 10.14
N GLN A 200 29.96 -11.75 10.55
CA GLN A 200 30.25 -12.23 11.90
C GLN A 200 29.95 -11.16 12.95
N HIS A 201 30.41 -9.93 12.72
CA HIS A 201 30.17 -8.82 13.64
C HIS A 201 28.66 -8.51 13.77
N TRP A 202 27.98 -8.31 12.63
CA TRP A 202 26.59 -7.89 12.63
C TRP A 202 25.62 -9.00 13.04
N PHE A 203 25.93 -10.26 12.75
CA PHE A 203 25.13 -11.39 13.21
C PHE A 203 25.29 -11.60 14.72
N HIS A 204 26.50 -11.46 15.26
CA HIS A 204 26.69 -11.46 16.72
C HIS A 204 25.89 -10.35 17.40
N ALA A 205 25.99 -9.12 16.89
CA ALA A 205 25.22 -8.00 17.42
C ALA A 205 23.71 -8.23 17.32
N PHE A 206 23.23 -8.80 16.21
CA PHE A 206 21.83 -9.21 16.05
C PHE A 206 21.38 -10.18 17.15
N ARG A 207 22.16 -11.25 17.38
CA ARG A 207 21.85 -12.26 18.41
C ARG A 207 21.72 -11.66 19.80
N ASP A 208 22.71 -10.86 20.20
CA ASP A 208 22.70 -10.22 21.53
C ASP A 208 21.44 -9.35 21.75
N ARG A 209 20.97 -8.68 20.70
CA ARG A 209 19.77 -7.81 20.78
C ARG A 209 18.47 -8.59 20.78
N VAL A 210 18.41 -9.72 20.08
CA VAL A 210 17.27 -10.63 20.17
C VAL A 210 17.23 -11.25 21.57
N ASP A 211 18.37 -11.64 22.13
CA ASP A 211 18.46 -12.17 23.50
C ASP A 211 18.05 -11.11 24.54
N GLU A 212 18.38 -9.84 24.31
CA GLU A 212 17.90 -8.70 25.11
C GLU A 212 16.38 -8.51 25.01
N LEU A 213 15.79 -8.70 23.82
CA LEU A 213 14.36 -8.46 23.57
C LEU A 213 13.46 -9.63 24.02
N LEU A 214 13.91 -10.86 23.77
CA LEU A 214 13.11 -12.08 23.86
C LEU A 214 13.59 -13.05 24.96
N GLY A 215 14.70 -12.72 25.63
CA GLY A 215 15.43 -13.65 26.50
C GLY A 215 16.38 -14.52 25.69
N LYS A 216 17.30 -15.22 26.39
CA LYS A 216 18.32 -16.06 25.76
C LYS A 216 17.71 -17.13 24.84
N GLN A 217 18.17 -17.17 23.60
CA GLN A 217 17.78 -18.17 22.60
C GLN A 217 18.83 -19.28 22.49
N ASP A 218 18.41 -20.48 22.06
CA ASP A 218 19.32 -21.50 21.56
C ASP A 218 19.64 -21.21 20.08
N TRP A 219 20.73 -20.48 19.84
CA TRP A 219 21.12 -20.02 18.51
C TRP A 219 21.53 -21.14 17.55
N SER A 220 21.77 -22.36 18.03
CA SER A 220 22.02 -23.52 17.16
C SER A 220 20.77 -23.98 16.43
N VAL A 221 19.59 -23.66 16.98
CA VAL A 221 18.28 -23.99 16.40
C VAL A 221 17.58 -22.73 15.91
N ALA A 222 17.65 -21.65 16.69
CA ALA A 222 16.87 -20.44 16.46
C ALA A 222 17.24 -19.69 15.19
N GLY A 223 18.52 -19.73 14.78
CA GLY A 223 19.00 -19.06 13.57
C GLY A 223 18.24 -19.53 12.33
N ASP A 224 18.22 -20.84 12.09
CA ASP A 224 17.57 -21.38 10.90
C ASP A 224 16.05 -21.44 11.06
N LYS A 225 15.56 -21.77 12.26
CA LYS A 225 14.12 -21.91 12.53
C LYS A 225 13.33 -20.61 12.35
N HIS A 226 13.90 -19.47 12.75
CA HIS A 226 13.21 -18.18 12.73
C HIS A 226 13.55 -17.32 11.51
N LEU A 227 14.48 -17.78 10.66
CA LEU A 227 14.77 -17.14 9.38
C LEU A 227 13.59 -17.32 8.42
N THR A 228 13.07 -16.20 7.93
CA THR A 228 12.07 -16.14 6.87
C THR A 228 12.77 -15.80 5.56
N ILE A 229 12.62 -16.66 4.55
CA ILE A 229 13.05 -16.37 3.18
C ILE A 229 11.99 -15.49 2.52
N ILE A 230 12.40 -14.33 2.03
CA ILE A 230 11.50 -13.39 1.36
C ILE A 230 11.55 -13.65 -0.15
N PRO A 231 10.43 -14.00 -0.81
CA PRO A 231 10.41 -14.18 -2.26
C PRO A 231 10.77 -12.88 -2.99
N LYS A 232 11.44 -12.98 -4.14
CA LYS A 232 11.92 -11.80 -4.89
C LYS A 232 10.78 -10.85 -5.27
N GLU A 233 9.65 -11.40 -5.67
CA GLU A 233 8.42 -10.69 -6.03
C GLU A 233 7.79 -9.92 -4.86
N ALA A 234 8.14 -10.25 -3.60
CA ALA A 234 7.66 -9.50 -2.45
C ALA A 234 8.21 -8.07 -2.45
N PHE A 235 9.40 -7.83 -3.01
CA PHE A 235 10.02 -6.51 -3.16
C PHE A 235 9.40 -5.63 -4.26
N HIS A 236 8.61 -6.22 -5.15
CA HIS A 236 7.94 -5.47 -6.21
C HIS A 236 6.81 -4.61 -5.63
N VAL A 237 6.89 -3.30 -5.79
CA VAL A 237 5.79 -2.40 -5.45
C VAL A 237 5.20 -1.84 -6.73
N THR A 238 3.92 -2.13 -6.99
CA THR A 238 3.21 -1.49 -8.09
C THR A 238 2.76 -0.11 -7.59
N PRO A 239 3.29 1.00 -8.14
CA PRO A 239 2.70 2.30 -7.85
C PRO A 239 1.25 2.29 -8.32
N PRO A 240 0.32 2.92 -7.59
CA PRO A 240 -1.07 3.00 -8.04
C PRO A 240 -1.11 3.71 -9.41
N ASN A 241 -1.59 3.02 -10.45
CA ASN A 241 -2.02 3.67 -11.69
C ASN A 241 -3.18 4.59 -11.30
N ASP A 242 -3.11 5.86 -11.71
CA ASP A 242 -4.15 6.87 -11.52
C ASP A 242 -4.40 7.39 -10.09
N ALA A 243 -3.44 8.12 -9.55
CA ALA A 243 -3.79 9.28 -8.73
C ALA A 243 -3.14 10.52 -9.36
N PRO A 244 -3.90 11.59 -9.69
CA PRO A 244 -3.28 12.87 -10.00
C PRO A 244 -2.32 13.25 -8.86
N PRO A 245 -1.26 14.01 -9.13
CA PRO A 245 -0.44 14.55 -8.05
C PRO A 245 -1.38 15.19 -7.03
N LEU A 246 -1.18 14.89 -5.75
CA LEU A 246 -1.87 15.63 -4.69
C LEU A 246 -1.44 17.08 -4.87
N ILE A 247 -2.30 17.87 -5.52
CA ILE A 247 -2.22 19.32 -5.49
C ILE A 247 -2.48 19.63 -4.03
N PHE A 248 -1.40 19.82 -3.27
CA PHE A 248 -1.50 20.55 -2.02
C PHE A 248 -2.14 21.87 -2.41
N GLU A 249 -3.36 22.12 -1.92
CA GLU A 249 -3.88 23.47 -1.85
C GLU A 249 -2.74 24.34 -1.32
N SER A 250 -2.25 25.23 -2.18
CA SER A 250 -1.31 26.25 -1.78
C SER A 250 -1.87 26.87 -0.52
N MET A 251 -1.12 26.79 0.57
CA MET A 251 -1.42 27.58 1.76
C MET A 251 -1.69 29.01 1.28
N PRO A 252 -2.82 29.63 1.69
CA PRO A 252 -3.04 31.02 1.36
C PRO A 252 -1.82 31.83 1.85
N PRO A 253 -1.39 32.83 1.07
CA PRO A 253 -0.26 33.67 1.48
C PRO A 253 -0.54 34.22 2.88
N ILE A 254 0.45 34.09 3.75
CA ILE A 254 0.44 34.75 5.05
C ILE A 254 0.49 36.24 4.75
N ASP A 255 -0.61 36.95 5.00
CA ASP A 255 -0.62 38.40 4.94
C ASP A 255 0.42 38.94 5.94
N PRO A 256 1.31 39.84 5.50
CA PRO A 256 2.22 40.49 6.43
C PRO A 256 1.41 41.32 7.42
N LEU A 257 1.66 41.08 8.71
CA LEU A 257 1.17 41.91 9.81
C LEU A 257 1.69 43.34 9.62
N ASP A 258 0.77 44.30 9.48
CA ASP A 258 0.98 45.71 9.82
C ASP A 258 1.07 45.89 11.35
#